data_AF-A0A167JCF7-F1
#
_entry.id   AF-A0A167JCF7-F1
#
_cell.length_a   1.000
_cell.length_b   1.000
_cell.length_c   1.000
_cell.angle_alpha   90.00
_cell.angle_beta   90.00
_cell.angle_gamma   90.00
#
_symmetry.space_group_name_H-M   'P 1'
#
loop_
_entity.id
_entity.type
_entity.pdbx_description
1 polymer ?
#
loop_
_entity_poly.entity_id
_entity_poly.type
_entity_poly.pdbx_seq_one_letter_code
_entity_poly.pdbx_strand_id
1 'polypeptide(L)'
;MAPKEPVDVPTFASTQLALLERELQSEMQETSSLITNHSPAGLQRAGLAITNLVVVSQRTGLGGRTVLDLSPDSATSSTGELPEHGLRTGDIVLVADQPAGSAKKKEIQELEKKGARGVVTKVHKTSVFAALDEGKDEVAFGDKVWMVKLADEVTYRRMNLVMEKLQKMSEAEYSGFIRVLFGLSSPSPVPKDLSADRELSKIKWFDPTLNDSQKDAIRFALASREIALIHGPPGTGKTHTLIELILQLIKLDKRVLVCGPSNISVDNIVERLSPHKVPILRLGHPARLLPSVVNHSLDALTQTSEAGAIVKDVRAEMDAKQASIKKTKSGKERRQIYGDLRELRKEYRERERKCVSHLVGGSKVVLATLHGAGGHQLRAEKFDVVIIDEASQAIEAQCWVPLLSANKAVCAGDHLQLPPTIKSNNSKVALKLKDDTEAKPIKGQTLETTLFDRLLALHGPSIKRMLTTQYRMHEKIMRFPSDELYESKLVAADAVKVRLLKELEYEVEDNDDTNEPLIFIDTQGGDFPERSEEDDADNPKKGKASLHGDSKSNEMEAALVQQRVSRLVEAGLRAEDIAVVTPYNAQV
;
A
#
# COMPACT_ATOMS: atom_id res chain seq x y z
N MET A 1 -13.89 13.78 15.29
CA MET A 1 -15.01 12.81 15.39
C MET A 1 -15.69 12.77 14.04
N ALA A 2 -15.99 11.58 13.52
CA ALA A 2 -16.69 11.44 12.25
C ALA A 2 -18.10 12.06 12.30
N PRO A 3 -18.59 12.65 11.18
CA PRO A 3 -19.93 13.22 11.13
C PRO A 3 -21.00 12.13 11.33
N LYS A 4 -21.95 12.39 12.22
CA LYS A 4 -23.10 11.49 12.50
C LYS A 4 -24.31 11.79 11.63
N GLU A 5 -24.27 12.89 10.89
CA GLU A 5 -25.36 13.35 10.04
C GLU A 5 -25.09 12.97 8.58
N PRO A 6 -26.16 12.80 7.77
CA PRO A 6 -26.02 12.62 6.33
C PRO A 6 -25.18 13.74 5.71
N VAL A 7 -24.35 13.38 4.75
CA VAL A 7 -23.45 14.32 4.09
C VAL A 7 -23.82 14.39 2.61
N ASP A 8 -24.00 15.61 2.12
CA ASP A 8 -24.18 15.85 0.69
C ASP A 8 -22.93 15.43 -0.10
N VAL A 9 -23.13 14.73 -1.23
CA VAL A 9 -22.04 14.10 -2.00
C VAL A 9 -21.08 15.15 -2.59
N PRO A 10 -21.55 16.20 -3.29
CA PRO A 10 -20.70 17.31 -3.71
C PRO A 10 -19.92 17.99 -2.59
N THR A 11 -20.56 18.20 -1.44
CA THR A 11 -19.94 18.84 -0.27
C THR A 11 -18.83 17.97 0.32
N PHE A 12 -19.07 16.66 0.44
CA PHE A 12 -18.05 15.69 0.83
C PHE A 12 -16.86 15.70 -0.13
N ALA A 13 -17.13 15.61 -1.43
CA ALA A 13 -16.09 15.56 -2.45
C ALA A 13 -15.23 16.84 -2.44
N SER A 14 -15.87 18.00 -2.31
CA SER A 14 -15.18 19.30 -2.21
C SER A 14 -14.28 19.37 -0.97
N THR A 15 -14.76 18.86 0.16
CA THR A 15 -13.99 18.80 1.40
C THR A 15 -12.77 17.87 1.25
N GLN A 16 -12.96 16.68 0.67
CA GLN A 16 -11.87 15.75 0.42
C GLN A 16 -10.82 16.31 -0.54
N LEU A 17 -11.23 16.97 -1.64
CA LEU A 17 -10.31 17.62 -2.58
C LEU A 17 -9.43 18.67 -1.89
N ALA A 18 -10.02 19.53 -1.05
CA ALA A 18 -9.28 20.54 -0.30
C ALA A 18 -8.28 19.92 0.69
N LEU A 19 -8.68 18.86 1.38
CA LEU A 19 -7.81 18.14 2.32
C LEU A 19 -6.65 17.43 1.61
N LEU A 20 -6.93 16.77 0.48
CA LEU A 20 -5.93 16.09 -0.35
C LEU A 20 -4.92 17.07 -0.94
N GLU A 21 -5.38 18.24 -1.39
CA GLU A 21 -4.50 19.30 -1.89
C GLU A 21 -3.55 19.80 -0.79
N ARG A 22 -4.05 19.99 0.44
CA ARG A 22 -3.22 20.37 1.59
C ARG A 22 -2.16 19.33 1.90
N GLU A 23 -2.53 18.05 1.85
CA GLU A 23 -1.62 16.93 2.07
C GLU A 23 -0.54 16.86 0.98
N LEU A 24 -0.94 16.94 -0.30
CA LEU A 24 -0.03 16.93 -1.43
C LEU A 24 0.96 18.11 -1.37
N GLN A 25 0.48 19.32 -1.07
CA GLN A 25 1.33 20.49 -0.92
C GLN A 25 2.35 20.34 0.22
N SER A 26 1.93 19.78 1.36
CA SER A 26 2.84 19.48 2.47
C SER A 26 3.93 18.50 2.05
N GLU A 27 3.55 17.40 1.38
CA GLU A 27 4.47 16.37 0.92
C GLU A 27 5.43 16.89 -0.17
N MET A 28 4.95 17.71 -1.10
CA MET A 28 5.77 18.35 -2.13
C MET A 28 6.75 19.36 -1.53
N GLN A 29 6.32 20.16 -0.55
CA GLN A 29 7.20 21.11 0.13
C GLN A 29 8.30 20.40 0.91
N GLU A 30 7.95 19.36 1.66
CA GLU A 30 8.91 18.52 2.39
C GLU A 30 9.93 17.91 1.43
N THR A 31 9.45 17.20 0.40
CA THR A 31 10.31 16.56 -0.61
C THR A 31 11.20 17.57 -1.35
N SER A 32 10.64 18.70 -1.78
CA SER A 32 11.40 19.74 -2.49
C SER A 32 12.44 20.41 -1.58
N SER A 33 12.11 20.63 -0.31
CA SER A 33 13.04 21.16 0.68
C SER A 33 14.22 20.22 0.92
N LEU A 34 13.95 18.91 1.03
CA LEU A 34 14.97 17.88 1.20
C LEU A 34 15.90 17.87 -0.02
N ILE A 35 15.34 17.79 -1.24
CA ILE A 35 16.12 17.77 -2.49
C ILE A 35 16.96 19.04 -2.66
N THR A 36 16.41 20.22 -2.33
CA THR A 36 17.08 21.50 -2.57
C THR A 36 18.17 21.79 -1.54
N ASN A 37 17.96 21.41 -0.27
CA ASN A 37 18.84 21.82 0.83
C ASN A 37 19.97 20.82 1.10
N HIS A 38 19.92 19.63 0.51
CA HIS A 38 20.90 18.58 0.72
C HIS A 38 21.74 18.32 -0.53
N SER A 39 23.03 18.03 -0.34
CA SER A 39 23.88 17.54 -1.43
C SER A 39 23.40 16.14 -1.87
N PRO A 40 23.75 15.68 -3.09
CA PRO A 40 23.42 14.31 -3.52
C PRO A 40 23.91 13.23 -2.53
N ALA A 41 25.09 13.43 -1.93
CA ALA A 41 25.61 12.54 -0.89
C ALA A 41 24.81 12.62 0.43
N GLY A 42 24.24 13.79 0.77
CA GLY A 42 23.32 13.94 1.88
C GLY A 42 22.01 13.20 1.66
N LEU A 43 21.42 13.32 0.46
CA LEU A 43 20.19 12.61 0.08
C LEU A 43 20.39 11.09 0.04
N GLN A 44 21.57 10.61 -0.37
CA GLN A 44 21.89 9.19 -0.33
C GLN A 44 21.98 8.67 1.11
N ARG A 45 22.65 9.40 2.02
CA ARG A 45 22.67 9.04 3.45
C ARG A 45 21.28 9.03 4.08
N ALA A 46 20.37 9.88 3.58
CA ALA A 46 18.96 9.88 3.95
C ALA A 46 18.16 8.70 3.39
N GLY A 47 18.75 7.93 2.47
CA GLY A 47 18.07 6.92 1.67
C GLY A 47 17.05 7.46 0.66
N LEU A 48 17.10 8.75 0.32
CA LEU A 48 16.17 9.39 -0.62
C LEU A 48 16.68 9.43 -2.07
N ALA A 49 17.96 9.13 -2.28
CA ALA A 49 18.56 9.05 -3.60
C ALA A 49 19.61 7.94 -3.69
N ILE A 50 19.84 7.44 -4.91
CA ILE A 50 21.00 6.61 -5.23
C ILE A 50 21.84 7.38 -6.24
N THR A 51 23.12 7.55 -5.93
CA THR A 51 24.07 8.28 -6.80
C THR A 51 25.00 7.33 -7.55
N ASN A 52 25.69 7.86 -8.55
CA ASN A 52 26.69 7.17 -9.38
C ASN A 52 26.15 5.91 -10.05
N LEU A 53 24.97 6.01 -10.66
CA LEU A 53 24.36 4.95 -11.44
C LEU A 53 24.73 5.06 -12.93
N VAL A 54 24.73 3.92 -13.62
CA VAL A 54 24.88 3.81 -15.08
C VAL A 54 23.72 3.05 -15.69
N VAL A 55 23.29 3.44 -16.90
CA VAL A 55 22.24 2.73 -17.64
C VAL A 55 22.84 1.51 -18.33
N VAL A 56 22.58 0.32 -17.79
CA VAL A 56 23.07 -0.96 -18.32
C VAL A 56 22.27 -1.38 -19.56
N SER A 57 20.94 -1.37 -19.42
CA SER A 57 20.02 -1.81 -20.47
C SER A 57 18.71 -1.04 -20.45
N GLN A 58 18.02 -1.09 -21.60
CA GLN A 58 16.68 -0.54 -21.79
C GLN A 58 15.83 -1.60 -22.48
N ARG A 59 14.63 -1.85 -21.97
CA ARG A 59 13.70 -2.87 -22.50
C ARG A 59 12.27 -2.39 -22.51
N THR A 60 11.40 -3.08 -23.24
CA THR A 60 9.97 -2.79 -23.24
C THR A 60 9.26 -3.53 -22.10
N GLY A 61 8.56 -2.77 -21.25
CA GLY A 61 7.66 -3.26 -20.20
C GLY A 61 6.17 -3.17 -20.56
N LEU A 62 5.31 -3.54 -19.61
CA LEU A 62 3.85 -3.49 -19.73
C LEU A 62 3.35 -2.11 -20.20
N GLY A 63 2.36 -2.07 -21.10
CA GLY A 63 1.85 -0.82 -21.69
C GLY A 63 2.77 -0.22 -22.76
N GLY A 64 3.85 -0.92 -23.12
CA GLY A 64 4.87 -0.43 -24.05
C GLY A 64 5.75 0.67 -23.47
N ARG A 65 5.92 0.71 -22.14
CA ARG A 65 6.79 1.67 -21.44
C ARG A 65 8.26 1.23 -21.50
N THR A 66 9.18 2.18 -21.57
CA THR A 66 10.62 1.89 -21.45
C THR A 66 10.98 1.62 -19.99
N VAL A 67 11.63 0.48 -19.74
CA VAL A 67 12.18 0.12 -18.43
C VAL A 67 13.69 0.23 -18.49
N LEU A 68 14.26 1.09 -17.64
CA LEU A 68 15.69 1.24 -17.42
C LEU A 68 16.20 0.20 -16.43
N ASP A 69 17.39 -0.31 -16.69
CA ASP A 69 18.21 -1.12 -15.78
C ASP A 69 19.43 -0.29 -15.37
N LEU A 70 19.55 0.01 -14.08
CA LEU A 70 20.57 0.88 -13.52
C LEU A 70 21.41 0.11 -12.51
N SER A 71 22.73 0.19 -12.63
CA SER A 71 23.67 -0.39 -11.67
C SER A 71 24.64 0.68 -11.15
N PRO A 72 25.31 0.45 -10.01
CA PRO A 72 26.43 1.29 -9.59
C PRO A 72 27.50 1.36 -10.68
N ASP A 73 28.12 2.53 -10.83
CA ASP A 73 29.31 2.69 -11.65
C ASP A 73 30.48 1.96 -10.99
N SER A 74 31.06 1.01 -11.73
CA SER A 74 32.25 0.23 -11.36
C SER A 74 33.45 1.08 -10.94
N ALA A 75 33.56 2.33 -11.40
CA ALA A 75 34.63 3.24 -11.01
C ALA A 75 34.43 3.84 -9.61
N THR A 76 33.22 3.72 -9.04
CA THR A 76 32.85 4.33 -7.75
C THR A 76 32.35 3.33 -6.71
N SER A 77 31.98 2.12 -7.10
CA SER A 77 31.54 1.05 -6.20
C SER A 77 32.64 0.00 -6.06
N SER A 78 33.16 -0.20 -4.85
CA SER A 78 34.16 -1.23 -4.53
C SER A 78 33.54 -2.63 -4.41
N THR A 79 32.27 -2.73 -4.02
CA THR A 79 31.55 -3.99 -3.81
C THR A 79 30.67 -4.38 -5.00
N GLY A 80 30.35 -3.43 -5.89
CA GLY A 80 29.36 -3.61 -6.95
C GLY A 80 27.91 -3.59 -6.46
N GLU A 81 27.68 -3.36 -5.16
CA GLU A 81 26.35 -3.25 -4.56
C GLU A 81 25.84 -1.80 -4.59
N LEU A 82 24.52 -1.64 -4.58
CA LEU A 82 23.87 -0.36 -4.37
C LEU A 82 24.19 0.15 -2.95
N PRO A 83 24.39 1.46 -2.77
CA PRO A 83 24.48 2.04 -1.44
C PRO A 83 23.15 1.82 -0.68
N GLU A 84 23.21 1.85 0.65
CA GLU A 84 21.99 1.80 1.48
C GLU A 84 21.01 2.91 1.06
N HIS A 85 19.75 2.53 0.88
CA HIS A 85 18.72 3.43 0.39
C HIS A 85 17.32 3.04 0.84
N GLY A 86 16.41 4.02 0.88
CA GLY A 86 15.00 3.85 1.21
C GLY A 86 14.07 3.67 0.00
N LEU A 87 14.63 3.60 -1.22
CA LEU A 87 13.85 3.38 -2.44
C LEU A 87 13.24 1.97 -2.46
N ARG A 88 11.93 1.91 -2.72
CA ARG A 88 11.13 0.69 -2.78
C ARG A 88 10.44 0.57 -4.12
N THR A 89 10.12 -0.65 -4.52
CA THR A 89 9.31 -0.88 -5.72
C THR A 89 7.98 -0.14 -5.61
N GLY A 90 7.65 0.65 -6.64
CA GLY A 90 6.46 1.50 -6.73
C GLY A 90 6.71 2.96 -6.37
N ASP A 91 7.89 3.31 -5.83
CA ASP A 91 8.24 4.71 -5.58
C ASP A 91 8.30 5.48 -6.90
N ILE A 92 7.75 6.70 -6.89
CA ILE A 92 7.89 7.65 -7.98
C ILE A 92 9.30 8.24 -7.90
N VAL A 93 10.02 8.20 -9.01
CA VAL A 93 11.41 8.65 -9.07
C VAL A 93 11.67 9.56 -10.25
N LEU A 94 12.66 10.42 -10.08
CA LEU A 94 13.34 11.08 -11.17
C LEU A 94 14.64 10.33 -11.47
N VAL A 95 14.84 9.98 -12.74
CA VAL A 95 16.16 9.58 -13.25
C VAL A 95 16.70 10.73 -14.10
N ALA A 96 17.85 11.27 -13.73
CA ALA A 96 18.48 12.40 -14.42
C ALA A 96 20.00 12.25 -14.41
N ASP A 97 20.72 13.10 -15.14
CA ASP A 97 22.17 13.17 -15.01
C ASP A 97 22.54 13.68 -13.61
N GLN A 98 23.59 13.09 -13.03
CA GLN A 98 24.00 13.44 -11.68
C GLN A 98 24.62 14.84 -11.64
N PRO A 99 24.12 15.76 -10.79
CA PRO A 99 24.73 17.07 -10.61
C PRO A 99 26.12 16.95 -9.99
N ALA A 100 27.04 17.82 -10.39
CA ALA A 100 28.33 17.97 -9.73
C ALA A 100 28.12 18.39 -8.25
N GLY A 101 29.03 18.00 -7.34
CA GLY A 101 28.91 18.32 -5.91
C GLY A 101 28.86 19.83 -5.58
N SER A 102 29.28 20.68 -6.51
CA SER A 102 29.22 22.15 -6.43
C SER A 102 28.07 22.77 -7.24
N ALA A 103 27.15 21.96 -7.77
CA ALA A 103 26.11 22.43 -8.67
C ALA A 103 25.17 23.43 -7.97
N LYS A 104 24.88 24.54 -8.65
CA LYS A 104 23.99 25.57 -8.10
C LYS A 104 22.53 25.12 -8.19
N LYS A 105 21.67 25.66 -7.32
CA LYS A 105 20.22 25.37 -7.31
C LYS A 105 19.55 25.46 -8.69
N LYS A 106 19.99 26.39 -9.55
CA LYS A 106 19.48 26.52 -10.94
C LYS A 106 19.88 25.34 -11.84
N GLU A 107 21.09 24.83 -11.70
CA GLU A 107 21.58 23.68 -12.48
C GLU A 107 20.84 22.40 -12.10
N ILE A 108 20.58 22.20 -10.80
CA ILE A 108 19.77 21.07 -10.32
C ILE A 108 18.36 21.13 -10.93
N GLN A 109 17.72 22.30 -10.91
CA GLN A 109 16.39 22.49 -11.54
C GLN A 109 16.39 22.26 -13.06
N GLU A 110 17.47 22.58 -13.77
CA GLU A 110 17.59 22.29 -15.20
C GLU A 110 17.79 20.79 -15.47
N LEU A 111 18.56 20.10 -14.65
CA LEU A 111 18.74 18.65 -14.72
C LEU A 111 17.42 17.92 -14.42
N GLU A 112 16.63 18.40 -13.47
CA GLU A 112 15.28 17.89 -13.21
C GLU A 112 14.35 18.01 -14.42
N LYS A 113 14.41 19.14 -15.15
CA LYS A 113 13.62 19.33 -16.37
C LYS A 113 14.03 18.41 -17.52
N LYS A 114 15.34 18.10 -17.61
CA LYS A 114 15.91 17.20 -18.63
C LYS A 114 15.74 15.73 -18.29
N GLY A 115 15.57 15.40 -17.01
CA GLY A 115 15.37 14.04 -16.54
C GLY A 115 14.06 13.39 -17.00
N ALA A 116 13.94 12.10 -16.69
CA ALA A 116 12.77 11.29 -16.93
C ALA A 116 12.14 10.88 -15.60
N ARG A 117 10.86 11.18 -15.44
CA ARG A 117 10.05 10.63 -14.34
C ARG A 117 9.70 9.19 -14.64
N GLY A 118 9.62 8.38 -13.59
CA GLY A 118 9.25 6.99 -13.70
C GLY A 118 8.85 6.38 -12.36
N VAL A 119 8.57 5.09 -12.40
CA VAL A 119 8.20 4.29 -11.23
C VAL A 119 9.25 3.21 -11.05
N VAL A 120 9.77 3.05 -9.83
CA VAL A 120 10.67 1.93 -9.51
C VAL A 120 9.92 0.62 -9.73
N THR A 121 10.42 -0.20 -10.64
CA THR A 121 9.81 -1.48 -11.01
C THR A 121 10.47 -2.66 -10.34
N LYS A 122 11.73 -2.53 -9.90
CA LYS A 122 12.45 -3.60 -9.20
C LYS A 122 13.67 -3.01 -8.49
N VAL A 123 14.01 -3.58 -7.33
CA VAL A 123 15.20 -3.25 -6.56
C VAL A 123 15.93 -4.56 -6.23
N HIS A 124 17.21 -4.62 -6.50
CA HIS A 124 18.13 -5.70 -6.16
C HIS A 124 19.33 -5.15 -5.40
N LYS A 125 20.13 -6.03 -4.79
CA LYS A 125 21.37 -5.62 -4.12
C LYS A 125 22.34 -4.87 -5.05
N THR A 126 22.34 -5.17 -6.35
CA THR A 126 23.31 -4.63 -7.32
C THR A 126 22.69 -3.80 -8.45
N SER A 127 21.36 -3.66 -8.48
CA SER A 127 20.66 -2.97 -9.57
C SER A 127 19.29 -2.46 -9.17
N VAL A 128 18.87 -1.36 -9.79
CA VAL A 128 17.55 -0.75 -9.62
C VAL A 128 16.93 -0.52 -11.00
N PHE A 129 15.63 -0.75 -11.11
CA PHE A 129 14.91 -0.66 -12.38
C PHE A 129 13.80 0.38 -12.28
N ALA A 130 13.65 1.21 -13.32
CA ALA A 130 12.61 2.24 -13.37
C ALA A 130 11.86 2.19 -14.71
N ALA A 131 10.52 2.09 -14.67
CA ALA A 131 9.67 2.27 -15.84
C ALA A 131 9.39 3.76 -16.03
N LEU A 132 9.81 4.32 -17.16
CA LEU A 132 9.65 5.72 -17.49
C LEU A 132 8.21 6.03 -17.91
N ASP A 133 7.80 7.28 -17.68
CA ASP A 133 6.53 7.80 -18.18
C ASP A 133 6.49 7.89 -19.72
N GLU A 134 5.27 7.82 -20.28
CA GLU A 134 5.06 7.82 -21.73
C GLU A 134 5.63 9.08 -22.40
N GLY A 135 6.32 8.89 -23.54
CA GLY A 135 6.89 10.00 -24.32
C GLY A 135 8.27 10.47 -23.85
N LYS A 136 8.85 9.84 -22.82
CA LYS A 136 10.23 10.09 -22.36
C LYS A 136 11.22 9.00 -22.82
N ASP A 137 10.83 8.17 -23.79
CA ASP A 137 11.65 7.10 -24.34
C ASP A 137 12.88 7.59 -25.13
N GLU A 138 12.92 8.89 -25.46
CA GLU A 138 14.00 9.53 -26.23
C GLU A 138 15.00 10.30 -25.34
N VAL A 139 14.89 10.22 -24.01
CA VAL A 139 15.84 10.89 -23.12
C VAL A 139 17.20 10.19 -23.21
N ALA A 140 18.16 10.89 -23.80
CA ALA A 140 19.57 10.50 -23.77
C ALA A 140 20.13 10.83 -22.39
N PHE A 141 20.42 9.80 -21.62
CA PHE A 141 21.15 9.92 -20.35
C PHE A 141 22.64 10.04 -20.63
N GLY A 142 23.33 10.87 -19.84
CA GLY A 142 24.79 10.97 -19.84
C GLY A 142 25.46 9.76 -19.18
N ASP A 143 26.78 9.86 -18.98
CA ASP A 143 27.59 8.74 -18.47
C ASP A 143 27.27 8.37 -17.01
N LYS A 144 26.82 9.34 -16.20
CA LYS A 144 26.46 9.14 -14.79
C LYS A 144 25.09 9.72 -14.49
N VAL A 145 24.22 8.87 -13.97
CA VAL A 145 22.87 9.25 -13.54
C VAL A 145 22.71 9.06 -12.05
N TRP A 146 21.69 9.70 -11.51
CA TRP A 146 21.21 9.50 -10.16
C TRP A 146 19.70 9.24 -10.20
N MET A 147 19.21 8.53 -9.19
CA MET A 147 17.79 8.28 -8.99
C MET A 147 17.35 8.96 -7.70
N VAL A 148 16.32 9.80 -7.78
CA VAL A 148 15.81 10.57 -6.64
C VAL A 148 14.35 10.24 -6.41
N LYS A 149 13.98 9.96 -5.16
CA LYS A 149 12.59 9.74 -4.76
C LYS A 149 11.80 11.05 -4.83
N LEU A 150 10.65 11.02 -5.49
CA LEU A 150 9.71 12.13 -5.60
C LEU A 150 8.46 11.87 -4.76
N ALA A 151 7.66 12.93 -4.55
CA ALA A 151 6.32 12.82 -4.01
C ALA A 151 5.41 12.01 -4.96
N ASP A 152 4.51 11.19 -4.40
CA ASP A 152 3.63 10.32 -5.18
C ASP A 152 2.40 11.07 -5.73
N GLU A 153 2.61 11.98 -6.69
CA GLU A 153 1.54 12.74 -7.36
C GLU A 153 0.48 11.84 -8.05
N VAL A 154 0.85 10.61 -8.43
CA VAL A 154 -0.02 9.69 -9.18
C VAL A 154 -1.17 9.20 -8.29
N THR A 155 -0.86 8.89 -7.03
CA THR A 155 -1.82 8.50 -6.01
C THR A 155 -2.87 9.58 -5.79
N TYR A 156 -2.47 10.85 -5.58
CA TYR A 156 -3.40 11.97 -5.43
C TYR A 156 -4.24 12.22 -6.67
N ARG A 157 -3.64 12.13 -7.88
CA ARG A 157 -4.39 12.31 -9.13
C ARG A 157 -5.56 11.34 -9.24
N ARG A 158 -5.39 10.07 -8.80
CA ARG A 158 -6.47 9.07 -8.84
C ARG A 158 -7.59 9.41 -7.86
N MET A 159 -7.24 9.81 -6.63
CA MET A 159 -8.24 10.23 -5.64
C MET A 159 -8.99 11.48 -6.13
N ASN A 160 -8.28 12.49 -6.63
CA ASN A 160 -8.88 13.72 -7.14
C ASN A 160 -9.86 13.45 -8.30
N LEU A 161 -9.50 12.61 -9.27
CA LEU A 161 -10.40 12.25 -10.37
C LEU A 161 -11.72 11.63 -9.88
N VAL A 162 -11.67 10.82 -8.82
CA VAL A 162 -12.87 10.18 -8.25
C VAL A 162 -13.67 11.19 -7.44
N MET A 163 -13.01 12.04 -6.65
CA MET A 163 -13.69 13.10 -5.92
C MET A 163 -14.33 14.11 -6.87
N GLU A 164 -13.66 14.55 -7.93
CA GLU A 164 -14.24 15.41 -8.97
C GLU A 164 -15.47 14.77 -9.63
N LYS A 165 -15.46 13.45 -9.83
CA LYS A 165 -16.61 12.72 -10.36
C LYS A 165 -17.78 12.73 -9.37
N LEU A 166 -17.52 12.52 -8.09
CA LEU A 166 -18.55 12.62 -7.04
C LEU A 166 -19.07 14.06 -6.91
N GLN A 167 -18.19 15.05 -7.04
CA GLN A 167 -18.53 16.47 -6.96
C GLN A 167 -19.52 16.91 -8.04
N LYS A 168 -19.37 16.37 -9.25
CA LYS A 168 -20.22 16.68 -10.42
C LYS A 168 -21.47 15.81 -10.49
N MET A 169 -21.62 14.84 -9.59
CA MET A 169 -22.73 13.89 -9.62
C MET A 169 -24.02 14.57 -9.17
N SER A 170 -25.09 14.43 -9.95
CA SER A 170 -26.42 14.89 -9.59
C SER A 170 -27.15 13.85 -8.73
N GLU A 171 -28.13 14.27 -7.93
CA GLU A 171 -28.88 13.34 -7.06
C GLU A 171 -29.60 12.22 -7.83
N ALA A 172 -29.96 12.45 -9.10
CA ALA A 172 -30.57 11.45 -9.97
C ALA A 172 -29.62 10.30 -10.32
N GLU A 173 -28.30 10.54 -10.24
CA GLU A 173 -27.27 9.53 -10.51
C GLU A 173 -26.90 8.71 -9.25
N TYR A 174 -27.38 9.11 -8.06
CA TYR A 174 -27.08 8.40 -6.82
C TYR A 174 -27.77 7.04 -6.81
N SER A 175 -26.97 5.98 -6.94
CA SER A 175 -27.45 4.62 -6.70
C SER A 175 -27.90 4.44 -5.25
N GLY A 176 -28.76 3.44 -4.99
CA GLY A 176 -29.15 3.10 -3.61
C GLY A 176 -27.95 2.84 -2.71
N PHE A 177 -26.88 2.26 -3.26
CA PHE A 177 -25.60 2.07 -2.60
C PHE A 177 -24.94 3.39 -2.17
N ILE A 178 -24.82 4.36 -3.08
CA ILE A 178 -24.27 5.69 -2.76
C ILE A 178 -25.13 6.39 -1.72
N ARG A 179 -26.46 6.35 -1.86
CA ARG A 179 -27.39 6.95 -0.90
C ARG A 179 -27.18 6.40 0.51
N VAL A 180 -26.98 5.08 0.66
CA VAL A 180 -26.66 4.47 1.96
C VAL A 180 -25.29 4.90 2.47
N LEU A 181 -24.24 4.90 1.64
CA LEU A 181 -22.90 5.30 2.07
C LEU A 181 -22.80 6.78 2.51
N PHE A 182 -23.71 7.64 2.06
CA PHE A 182 -23.79 9.05 2.44
C PHE A 182 -24.88 9.36 3.49
N GLY A 183 -25.65 8.36 3.93
CA GLY A 183 -26.69 8.53 4.95
C GLY A 183 -27.98 9.14 4.43
N LEU A 184 -28.12 9.29 3.11
CA LEU A 184 -29.33 9.75 2.45
C LEU A 184 -30.44 8.68 2.46
N SER A 185 -30.09 7.45 2.82
CA SER A 185 -31.03 6.34 3.02
C SER A 185 -30.46 5.37 4.05
N SER A 186 -31.33 4.65 4.76
CA SER A 186 -30.92 3.60 5.69
C SER A 186 -30.47 2.34 4.94
N PRO A 187 -29.49 1.57 5.48
CA PRO A 187 -29.13 0.27 4.94
C PRO A 187 -30.34 -0.67 4.90
N SER A 188 -30.39 -1.56 3.91
CA SER A 188 -31.45 -2.57 3.86
C SER A 188 -31.44 -3.42 5.15
N PRO A 189 -32.61 -3.72 5.74
CA PRO A 189 -32.67 -4.47 6.98
C PRO A 189 -32.16 -5.90 6.78
N VAL A 190 -31.29 -6.33 7.69
CA VAL A 190 -30.78 -7.70 7.75
C VAL A 190 -31.56 -8.47 8.84
N PRO A 191 -32.01 -9.71 8.58
CA PRO A 191 -32.69 -10.51 9.60
C PRO A 191 -31.86 -10.63 10.88
N LYS A 192 -32.50 -10.48 12.04
CA LYS A 192 -31.81 -10.59 13.35
C LYS A 192 -31.24 -11.99 13.59
N ASP A 193 -31.97 -13.01 13.14
CA ASP A 193 -31.54 -14.39 13.21
C ASP A 193 -31.17 -14.89 11.80
N LEU A 194 -29.88 -14.78 11.48
CA LEU A 194 -29.31 -15.27 10.24
C LEU A 194 -29.21 -16.80 10.19
N SER A 195 -29.34 -17.47 11.33
CA SER A 195 -29.36 -18.93 11.42
C SER A 195 -30.74 -19.53 11.13
N ALA A 196 -31.79 -18.71 11.16
CA ALA A 196 -33.15 -19.10 10.77
C ALA A 196 -33.43 -18.92 9.25
N ASP A 197 -32.58 -18.17 8.53
CA ASP A 197 -32.69 -18.03 7.09
C ASP A 197 -32.36 -19.36 6.39
N ARG A 198 -33.29 -19.90 5.59
CA ARG A 198 -33.17 -21.24 4.97
C ARG A 198 -31.96 -21.40 4.05
N GLU A 199 -31.49 -20.32 3.43
CA GLU A 199 -30.35 -20.35 2.51
C GLU A 199 -29.03 -20.12 3.27
N LEU A 200 -29.01 -19.18 4.22
CA LEU A 200 -27.79 -18.87 5.00
C LEU A 200 -27.50 -19.87 6.13
N SER A 201 -28.52 -20.57 6.62
CA SER A 201 -28.38 -21.66 7.61
C SER A 201 -27.74 -22.93 7.01
N LYS A 202 -27.91 -23.14 5.70
CA LYS A 202 -27.41 -24.31 4.97
C LYS A 202 -26.10 -24.06 4.24
N ILE A 203 -25.40 -22.97 4.56
CA ILE A 203 -24.08 -22.71 3.99
C ILE A 203 -23.15 -23.87 4.34
N LYS A 204 -22.61 -24.50 3.28
CA LYS A 204 -21.51 -25.43 3.41
C LYS A 204 -20.21 -24.63 3.47
N TRP A 205 -19.60 -24.62 4.65
CA TRP A 205 -18.30 -23.99 4.91
C TRP A 205 -17.19 -24.70 4.13
N PHE A 206 -16.28 -23.94 3.52
CA PHE A 206 -15.06 -24.50 2.93
C PHE A 206 -14.06 -24.82 4.03
N ASP A 207 -13.93 -23.92 5.02
CA ASP A 207 -13.14 -24.17 6.21
C ASP A 207 -13.99 -24.65 7.40
N PRO A 208 -13.80 -25.89 7.90
CA PRO A 208 -14.54 -26.40 9.04
C PRO A 208 -14.11 -25.80 10.39
N THR A 209 -12.94 -25.16 10.46
CA THR A 209 -12.32 -24.66 11.70
C THR A 209 -12.81 -23.27 12.12
N LEU A 210 -13.64 -22.62 11.28
CA LEU A 210 -14.22 -21.31 11.57
C LEU A 210 -15.02 -21.31 12.88
N ASN A 211 -14.74 -20.33 13.74
CA ASN A 211 -15.49 -20.12 14.97
C ASN A 211 -16.83 -19.42 14.70
N ASP A 212 -17.68 -19.32 15.73
CA ASP A 212 -19.03 -18.79 15.59
C ASP A 212 -19.05 -17.29 15.24
N SER A 213 -18.12 -16.49 15.78
CA SER A 213 -18.03 -15.05 15.46
C SER A 213 -17.67 -14.82 13.99
N GLN A 214 -16.79 -15.65 13.43
CA GLN A 214 -16.42 -15.61 12.01
C GLN A 214 -17.59 -16.05 11.13
N LYS A 215 -18.26 -17.16 11.48
CA LYS A 215 -19.44 -17.65 10.76
C LYS A 215 -20.58 -16.62 10.75
N ASP A 216 -20.84 -15.96 11.89
CA ASP A 216 -21.83 -14.88 11.97
C ASP A 216 -21.44 -13.69 11.08
N ALA A 217 -20.18 -13.23 11.13
CA ALA A 217 -19.70 -12.14 10.29
C ALA A 217 -19.86 -12.46 8.79
N ILE A 218 -19.60 -13.70 8.37
CA ILE A 218 -19.75 -14.14 6.97
C ILE A 218 -21.23 -14.18 6.57
N ARG A 219 -22.11 -14.78 7.38
CA ARG A 219 -23.56 -14.79 7.11
C ARG A 219 -24.10 -13.38 7.02
N PHE A 220 -23.68 -12.51 7.92
CA PHE A 220 -24.08 -11.10 7.94
C PHE A 220 -23.61 -10.39 6.67
N ALA A 221 -22.34 -10.54 6.28
CA ALA A 221 -21.82 -9.93 5.07
C ALA A 221 -22.50 -10.46 3.79
N LEU A 222 -22.90 -11.74 3.75
CA LEU A 222 -23.67 -12.30 2.64
C LEU A 222 -25.09 -11.71 2.58
N ALA A 223 -25.75 -11.58 3.72
CA ALA A 223 -27.12 -11.06 3.84
C ALA A 223 -27.24 -9.55 3.57
N SER A 224 -26.22 -8.76 3.93
CA SER A 224 -26.22 -7.32 3.71
C SER A 224 -26.27 -6.99 2.22
N ARG A 225 -27.14 -6.05 1.82
CA ARG A 225 -27.32 -5.68 0.42
C ARG A 225 -26.33 -4.60 -0.04
N GLU A 226 -26.17 -3.54 0.74
CA GLU A 226 -25.31 -2.40 0.37
C GLU A 226 -23.96 -2.44 1.07
N ILE A 227 -23.93 -2.59 2.40
CA ILE A 227 -22.70 -2.46 3.18
C ILE A 227 -22.65 -3.44 4.36
N ALA A 228 -21.47 -4.00 4.61
CA ALA A 228 -21.16 -4.73 5.84
C ALA A 228 -19.77 -4.33 6.36
N LEU A 229 -19.66 -4.15 7.67
CA LEU A 229 -18.39 -3.90 8.37
C LEU A 229 -17.99 -5.13 9.18
N ILE A 230 -16.81 -5.67 8.90
CA ILE A 230 -16.20 -6.73 9.70
C ILE A 230 -15.09 -6.10 10.54
N HIS A 231 -15.35 -5.96 11.84
CA HIS A 231 -14.38 -5.48 12.81
C HIS A 231 -13.53 -6.66 13.27
N GLY A 232 -12.26 -6.68 12.87
CA GLY A 232 -11.33 -7.77 13.17
C GLY A 232 -10.17 -7.32 14.06
N PRO A 233 -10.32 -7.39 15.40
CA PRO A 233 -9.24 -7.14 16.37
C PRO A 233 -7.98 -7.99 16.14
N PRO A 234 -6.84 -7.64 16.76
CA PRO A 234 -5.58 -8.36 16.58
C PRO A 234 -5.72 -9.87 16.82
N GLY A 235 -5.25 -10.67 15.86
CA GLY A 235 -5.22 -12.13 15.98
C GLY A 235 -6.56 -12.85 15.78
N THR A 236 -7.66 -12.16 15.44
CA THR A 236 -9.00 -12.78 15.33
C THR A 236 -9.28 -13.51 14.00
N GLY A 237 -8.30 -13.57 13.10
CA GLY A 237 -8.47 -14.24 11.81
C GLY A 237 -9.30 -13.45 10.80
N LYS A 238 -9.20 -12.11 10.77
CA LYS A 238 -9.87 -11.23 9.79
C LYS A 238 -9.66 -11.70 8.35
N THR A 239 -8.40 -11.86 7.92
CA THR A 239 -8.10 -12.33 6.55
C THR A 239 -8.67 -13.73 6.31
N HIS A 240 -8.58 -14.63 7.29
CA HIS A 240 -9.15 -15.98 7.18
C HIS A 240 -10.68 -15.95 6.97
N THR A 241 -11.38 -15.06 7.68
CA THR A 241 -12.81 -14.80 7.52
C THR A 241 -13.14 -14.26 6.12
N LEU A 242 -12.31 -13.35 5.59
CA LEU A 242 -12.48 -12.82 4.24
C LEU A 242 -12.28 -13.88 3.15
N ILE A 243 -11.34 -14.81 3.33
CA ILE A 243 -11.13 -15.91 2.39
C ILE A 243 -12.41 -16.74 2.25
N GLU A 244 -12.99 -17.19 3.37
CA GLU A 244 -14.25 -17.93 3.33
C GLU A 244 -15.37 -17.11 2.68
N LEU A 245 -15.51 -15.82 3.04
CA LEU A 245 -16.51 -14.94 2.43
C LEU A 245 -16.36 -14.84 0.90
N ILE A 246 -15.13 -14.70 0.40
CA ILE A 246 -14.84 -14.66 -1.03
C ILE A 246 -15.25 -15.97 -1.70
N LEU A 247 -14.91 -17.12 -1.11
CA LEU A 247 -15.29 -18.43 -1.64
C LEU A 247 -16.81 -18.62 -1.69
N GLN A 248 -17.53 -18.16 -0.66
CA GLN A 248 -19.00 -18.18 -0.65
C GLN A 248 -19.60 -17.27 -1.72
N LEU A 249 -19.05 -16.07 -1.93
CA LEU A 249 -19.47 -15.16 -3.00
C LEU A 249 -19.25 -15.76 -4.39
N ILE A 250 -18.11 -16.40 -4.63
CA ILE A 250 -17.82 -17.10 -5.89
C ILE A 250 -18.83 -18.25 -6.12
N LYS A 251 -19.17 -19.00 -5.07
CA LYS A 251 -20.17 -20.07 -5.14
C LYS A 251 -21.57 -19.56 -5.51
N LEU A 252 -21.88 -18.31 -5.16
CA LEU A 252 -23.08 -17.59 -5.57
C LEU A 252 -22.95 -16.89 -6.95
N ASP A 253 -21.94 -17.29 -7.73
CA ASP A 253 -21.57 -16.73 -9.03
C ASP A 253 -21.35 -15.21 -9.03
N LYS A 254 -20.87 -14.67 -7.89
CA LYS A 254 -20.54 -13.25 -7.77
C LYS A 254 -19.11 -12.98 -8.22
N ARG A 255 -18.93 -11.87 -8.92
CA ARG A 255 -17.62 -11.34 -9.29
C ARG A 255 -17.18 -10.32 -8.25
N VAL A 256 -15.99 -10.54 -7.69
CA VAL A 256 -15.50 -9.83 -6.51
C VAL A 256 -14.25 -9.02 -6.85
N LEU A 257 -14.23 -7.75 -6.45
CA LEU A 257 -13.03 -6.93 -6.43
C LEU A 257 -12.53 -6.82 -4.99
N VAL A 258 -11.35 -7.36 -4.71
CA VAL A 258 -10.71 -7.28 -3.40
C VAL A 258 -9.62 -6.23 -3.42
N CYS A 259 -9.68 -5.30 -2.48
CA CYS A 259 -8.74 -4.20 -2.36
C CYS A 259 -8.15 -4.10 -0.96
N GLY A 260 -6.97 -3.50 -0.88
CA GLY A 260 -6.35 -3.09 0.39
C GLY A 260 -5.42 -1.88 0.19
N PRO A 261 -5.05 -1.16 1.26
CA PRO A 261 -4.20 0.02 1.16
C PRO A 261 -2.75 -0.34 0.77
N SER A 262 -2.27 -1.56 1.09
CA SER A 262 -0.89 -2.01 0.87
C SER A 262 -0.82 -3.28 -0.01
N ASN A 263 0.31 -3.53 -0.67
CA ASN A 263 0.48 -4.79 -1.43
C ASN A 263 0.42 -6.01 -0.52
N ILE A 264 1.06 -5.94 0.65
CA ILE A 264 1.10 -7.05 1.61
C ILE A 264 -0.31 -7.49 2.03
N SER A 265 -1.21 -6.53 2.32
CA SER A 265 -2.61 -6.84 2.67
C SER A 265 -3.31 -7.65 1.57
N VAL A 266 -3.12 -7.27 0.31
CA VAL A 266 -3.75 -7.91 -0.85
C VAL A 266 -3.09 -9.25 -1.16
N ASP A 267 -1.76 -9.33 -1.09
CA ASP A 267 -0.99 -10.52 -1.42
C ASP A 267 -1.26 -11.67 -0.44
N ASN A 268 -1.43 -11.35 0.85
CA ASN A 268 -1.85 -12.31 1.87
C ASN A 268 -3.20 -12.96 1.55
N ILE A 269 -4.11 -12.23 0.89
CA ILE A 269 -5.39 -12.79 0.42
C ILE A 269 -5.15 -13.68 -0.81
N VAL A 270 -4.33 -13.25 -1.78
CA VAL A 270 -4.02 -14.04 -2.97
C VAL A 270 -3.40 -15.39 -2.58
N GLU A 271 -2.41 -15.37 -1.69
CA GLU A 271 -1.70 -16.57 -1.25
C GLU A 271 -2.66 -17.59 -0.62
N ARG A 272 -3.62 -17.13 0.20
CA ARG A 272 -4.62 -17.99 0.83
C ARG A 272 -5.76 -18.42 -0.10
N LEU A 273 -6.07 -17.65 -1.15
CA LEU A 273 -7.05 -18.06 -2.17
C LEU A 273 -6.48 -19.06 -3.18
N SER A 274 -5.18 -18.97 -3.50
CA SER A 274 -4.52 -19.77 -4.53
C SER A 274 -4.76 -21.29 -4.40
N PRO A 275 -4.70 -21.92 -3.21
CA PRO A 275 -4.97 -23.35 -3.03
C PRO A 275 -6.38 -23.79 -3.44
N HIS A 276 -7.36 -22.89 -3.44
CA HIS A 276 -8.75 -23.22 -3.79
C HIS A 276 -9.00 -23.28 -5.31
N LYS A 277 -7.97 -23.01 -6.14
CA LYS A 277 -8.01 -23.09 -7.61
C LYS A 277 -9.13 -22.25 -8.24
N VAL A 278 -9.43 -21.10 -7.63
CA VAL A 278 -10.40 -20.14 -8.16
C VAL A 278 -9.75 -19.22 -9.20
N PRO A 279 -10.48 -18.76 -10.24
CA PRO A 279 -9.94 -17.82 -11.23
C PRO A 279 -9.68 -16.44 -10.60
N ILE A 280 -8.43 -16.22 -10.16
CA ILE A 280 -7.98 -14.98 -9.53
C ILE A 280 -7.01 -14.20 -10.43
N LEU A 281 -7.06 -12.87 -10.34
CA LEU A 281 -6.15 -11.97 -11.03
C LEU A 281 -5.63 -10.90 -10.08
N ARG A 282 -4.31 -10.81 -9.92
CA ARG A 282 -3.64 -9.78 -9.10
C ARG A 282 -3.14 -8.62 -9.97
N LEU A 283 -3.68 -7.42 -9.77
CA LEU A 283 -3.24 -6.18 -10.41
C LEU A 283 -2.17 -5.48 -9.60
N GLY A 284 -0.92 -5.60 -10.02
CA GLY A 284 0.21 -4.90 -9.41
C GLY A 284 1.48 -5.20 -10.17
N HIS A 285 2.51 -4.39 -9.94
CA HIS A 285 3.80 -4.67 -10.55
C HIS A 285 4.44 -5.89 -9.87
N PRO A 286 4.90 -6.92 -10.60
CA PRO A 286 5.41 -8.17 -10.02
C PRO A 286 6.44 -8.00 -8.91
N ALA A 287 7.35 -7.04 -9.01
CA ALA A 287 8.37 -6.83 -7.97
C ALA A 287 7.88 -6.13 -6.69
N ARG A 288 6.58 -5.77 -6.61
CA ARG A 288 5.92 -5.35 -5.35
C ARG A 288 5.16 -6.50 -4.71
N LEU A 289 5.09 -7.64 -5.38
CA LEU A 289 4.26 -8.77 -4.98
C LEU A 289 5.11 -9.81 -4.24
N LEU A 290 4.49 -10.53 -3.32
CA LEU A 290 5.10 -11.72 -2.74
C LEU A 290 5.44 -12.76 -3.83
N PRO A 291 6.57 -13.49 -3.71
CA PRO A 291 6.97 -14.50 -4.70
C PRO A 291 5.87 -15.54 -5.01
N SER A 292 5.12 -15.98 -4.00
CA SER A 292 3.99 -16.91 -4.13
C SER A 292 2.82 -16.36 -4.95
N VAL A 293 2.74 -15.04 -5.09
CA VAL A 293 1.63 -14.31 -5.72
C VAL A 293 1.94 -13.90 -7.17
N VAL A 294 3.22 -13.84 -7.56
CA VAL A 294 3.66 -13.32 -8.87
C VAL A 294 2.97 -14.04 -10.04
N ASN A 295 2.77 -15.36 -9.96
CA ASN A 295 2.14 -16.14 -11.02
C ASN A 295 0.67 -15.77 -11.27
N HIS A 296 0.02 -15.13 -10.30
CA HIS A 296 -1.35 -14.62 -10.42
C HIS A 296 -1.40 -13.17 -10.90
N SER A 297 -0.24 -12.53 -11.11
CA SER A 297 -0.18 -11.13 -11.52
C SER A 297 -0.59 -10.95 -12.98
N LEU A 298 -1.21 -9.81 -13.30
CA LEU A 298 -1.59 -9.50 -14.68
C LEU A 298 -0.40 -9.56 -15.64
N ASP A 299 0.77 -9.06 -15.24
CA ASP A 299 1.98 -9.09 -16.09
C ASP A 299 2.53 -10.51 -16.30
N ALA A 300 2.45 -11.38 -15.29
CA ALA A 300 2.81 -12.79 -15.48
C ALA A 300 1.82 -13.48 -16.42
N LEU A 301 0.51 -13.25 -16.21
CA LEU A 301 -0.55 -13.90 -16.98
C LEU A 301 -0.59 -13.42 -18.44
N THR A 302 -0.26 -12.16 -18.74
CA THR A 302 -0.13 -11.70 -20.14
C THR A 302 1.06 -12.34 -20.85
N GLN A 303 2.00 -12.96 -20.13
CA GLN A 303 3.17 -13.63 -20.71
C GLN A 303 3.01 -15.16 -20.75
N THR A 304 2.33 -15.75 -19.77
CA THR A 304 2.24 -17.21 -19.60
C THR A 304 0.91 -17.80 -20.06
N SER A 305 -0.16 -17.01 -20.13
CA SER A 305 -1.48 -17.52 -20.54
C SER A 305 -1.56 -17.74 -22.05
N GLU A 306 -2.52 -18.56 -22.47
CA GLU A 306 -2.87 -18.73 -23.88
C GLU A 306 -3.25 -17.39 -24.54
N ALA A 307 -3.94 -16.52 -23.80
CA ALA A 307 -4.27 -15.16 -24.25
C ALA A 307 -3.01 -14.29 -24.47
N GLY A 308 -1.92 -14.59 -23.77
CA GLY A 308 -0.62 -13.92 -23.88
C GLY A 308 0.15 -14.26 -25.16
N ALA A 309 -0.15 -15.39 -25.82
CA ALA A 309 0.51 -15.80 -27.05
C ALA A 309 0.42 -14.71 -28.15
N ILE A 310 -0.70 -13.98 -28.18
CA ILE A 310 -0.98 -12.92 -29.16
C ILE A 310 0.03 -11.75 -29.05
N VAL A 311 0.58 -11.53 -27.85
CA VAL A 311 1.45 -10.39 -27.52
C VAL A 311 2.93 -10.73 -27.66
N LYS A 312 3.28 -12.02 -27.55
CA LYS A 312 4.66 -12.51 -27.50
C LYS A 312 5.48 -12.16 -28.74
N ASP A 313 4.90 -12.32 -29.93
CA ASP A 313 5.60 -12.13 -31.19
C ASP A 313 5.99 -10.66 -31.41
N VAL A 314 5.03 -9.75 -31.18
CA VAL A 314 5.26 -8.29 -31.32
C VAL A 314 6.31 -7.81 -30.31
N ARG A 315 6.30 -8.35 -29.09
CA ARG A 315 7.31 -8.03 -28.07
C ARG A 315 8.72 -8.44 -28.51
N ALA A 316 8.87 -9.66 -29.02
CA ALA A 316 10.16 -10.16 -29.50
C ALA A 316 10.69 -9.31 -30.66
N GLU A 317 9.81 -8.89 -31.58
CA GLU A 317 10.17 -7.99 -32.68
C GLU A 317 10.62 -6.61 -32.18
N MET A 318 9.90 -6.04 -31.21
CA MET A 318 10.27 -4.76 -30.58
C MET A 318 11.64 -4.82 -29.89
N ASP A 319 11.89 -5.86 -29.10
CA ASP A 319 13.16 -6.03 -28.38
C ASP A 319 14.33 -6.20 -29.38
N ALA A 320 14.12 -6.93 -30.48
CA ALA A 320 15.11 -7.08 -31.56
C ALA A 320 15.42 -5.74 -32.25
N LYS A 321 14.38 -4.95 -32.59
CA LYS A 321 14.54 -3.61 -33.17
C LYS A 321 15.24 -2.66 -32.20
N GLN A 322 14.91 -2.69 -30.91
CA GLN A 322 15.55 -1.86 -29.90
C GLN A 322 17.04 -2.20 -29.73
N ALA A 323 17.40 -3.48 -29.75
CA ALA A 323 18.79 -3.92 -29.72
C ALA A 323 19.60 -3.46 -30.95
N SER A 324 18.94 -3.30 -32.11
CA SER A 324 19.59 -2.83 -33.35
C SER A 324 20.03 -1.34 -33.29
N ILE A 325 19.41 -0.53 -32.42
CA ILE A 325 19.75 0.89 -32.25
C ILE A 325 21.21 1.05 -31.80
N LYS A 326 21.67 0.24 -30.83
CA LYS A 326 23.05 0.28 -30.32
C LYS A 326 24.09 -0.04 -31.41
N LYS A 327 23.71 -0.83 -32.43
CA LYS A 327 24.60 -1.25 -33.53
C LYS A 327 24.66 -0.25 -34.69
N THR A 328 23.70 0.67 -34.76
CA THR A 328 23.52 1.56 -35.91
C THR A 328 24.31 2.86 -35.74
N LYS A 329 25.19 3.19 -36.71
CA LYS A 329 26.00 4.42 -36.73
C LYS A 329 25.37 5.56 -37.55
N SER A 330 24.42 5.26 -38.43
CA SER A 330 23.75 6.24 -39.30
C SER A 330 22.54 6.89 -38.63
N GLY A 331 22.48 8.22 -38.63
CA GLY A 331 21.35 8.98 -38.07
C GLY A 331 20.02 8.76 -38.81
N LYS A 332 20.08 8.50 -40.13
CA LYS A 332 18.88 8.23 -40.95
C LYS A 332 18.28 6.86 -40.63
N GLU A 333 19.12 5.84 -40.48
CA GLU A 333 18.70 4.49 -40.10
C GLU A 333 18.14 4.45 -38.68
N ARG A 334 18.77 5.17 -37.73
CA ARG A 334 18.21 5.33 -36.38
C ARG A 334 16.80 5.91 -36.42
N ARG A 335 16.58 6.98 -37.20
CA ARG A 335 15.26 7.61 -37.33
C ARG A 335 14.21 6.65 -37.91
N GLN A 336 14.60 5.78 -38.84
CA GLN A 336 13.72 4.75 -39.38
C GLN A 336 13.38 3.68 -38.34
N ILE A 337 14.37 3.18 -37.58
CA ILE A 337 14.15 2.22 -36.49
C ILE A 337 13.20 2.79 -35.43
N TYR A 338 13.32 4.07 -35.08
CA TYR A 338 12.36 4.73 -34.18
C TYR A 338 10.94 4.81 -34.76
N GLY A 339 10.82 5.00 -36.08
CA GLY A 339 9.53 4.93 -36.79
C GLY A 339 8.89 3.55 -36.67
N ASP A 340 9.63 2.50 -37.02
CA ASP A 340 9.19 1.10 -36.91
C ASP A 340 8.78 0.75 -35.47
N LEU A 341 9.60 1.13 -34.48
CA LEU A 341 9.30 0.89 -33.07
C LEU A 341 8.01 1.58 -32.62
N ARG A 342 7.69 2.77 -33.17
CA ARG A 342 6.46 3.48 -32.84
C ARG A 342 5.23 2.73 -33.37
N GLU A 343 5.31 2.15 -34.55
CA GLU A 343 4.24 1.33 -35.13
C GLU A 343 4.06 0.02 -34.36
N LEU A 344 5.16 -0.69 -34.10
CA LEU A 344 5.14 -1.92 -33.30
C LEU A 344 4.59 -1.69 -31.89
N ARG A 345 4.95 -0.57 -31.23
CA ARG A 345 4.37 -0.19 -29.93
C ARG A 345 2.86 0.05 -30.01
N LYS A 346 2.36 0.63 -31.10
CA LYS A 346 0.93 0.86 -31.29
C LYS A 346 0.19 -0.47 -31.43
N GLU A 347 0.73 -1.38 -32.23
CA GLU A 347 0.17 -2.73 -32.39
C GLU A 347 0.22 -3.54 -31.09
N TYR A 348 1.37 -3.53 -30.41
CA TYR A 348 1.58 -4.19 -29.12
C TYR A 348 0.50 -3.75 -28.12
N ARG A 349 0.27 -2.44 -27.97
CA ARG A 349 -0.74 -1.90 -27.05
C ARG A 349 -2.17 -2.34 -27.39
N GLU A 350 -2.50 -2.47 -28.68
CA GLU A 350 -3.83 -2.92 -29.08
C GLU A 350 -4.05 -4.40 -28.73
N ARG A 351 -3.06 -5.25 -29.05
CA ARG A 351 -3.10 -6.69 -28.73
C ARG A 351 -3.09 -6.91 -27.22
N GLU A 352 -2.24 -6.19 -26.50
CA GLU A 352 -2.16 -6.23 -25.03
C GLU A 352 -3.49 -5.82 -24.41
N ARG A 353 -4.15 -4.77 -24.90
CA ARG A 353 -5.47 -4.36 -24.39
C ARG A 353 -6.52 -5.47 -24.54
N LYS A 354 -6.54 -6.17 -25.67
CA LYS A 354 -7.46 -7.30 -25.91
C LYS A 354 -7.18 -8.46 -24.95
N CYS A 355 -5.90 -8.82 -24.79
CA CYS A 355 -5.46 -9.85 -23.84
C CYS A 355 -5.84 -9.49 -22.40
N VAL A 356 -5.51 -8.28 -21.96
CA VAL A 356 -5.84 -7.78 -20.61
C VAL A 356 -7.35 -7.79 -20.37
N SER A 357 -8.15 -7.32 -21.33
CA SER A 357 -9.62 -7.34 -21.21
C SER A 357 -10.17 -8.76 -21.09
N HIS A 358 -9.62 -9.72 -21.84
CA HIS A 358 -10.01 -11.12 -21.73
C HIS A 358 -9.65 -11.73 -20.37
N LEU A 359 -8.42 -11.51 -19.90
CA LEU A 359 -7.94 -12.01 -18.59
C LEU A 359 -8.76 -11.42 -17.44
N VAL A 360 -8.98 -10.11 -17.46
CA VAL A 360 -9.78 -9.41 -16.45
C VAL A 360 -11.23 -9.90 -16.49
N GLY A 361 -11.86 -9.92 -17.66
CA GLY A 361 -13.24 -10.36 -17.84
C GLY A 361 -13.49 -11.83 -17.45
N GLY A 362 -12.50 -12.71 -17.68
CA GLY A 362 -12.56 -14.12 -17.30
C GLY A 362 -12.32 -14.41 -15.81
N SER A 363 -11.87 -13.41 -15.04
CA SER A 363 -11.55 -13.58 -13.62
C SER A 363 -12.78 -13.39 -12.73
N LYS A 364 -12.96 -14.31 -11.77
CA LYS A 364 -14.03 -14.24 -10.76
C LYS A 364 -13.64 -13.36 -9.58
N VAL A 365 -12.35 -13.34 -9.25
CA VAL A 365 -11.80 -12.45 -8.22
C VAL A 365 -10.68 -11.62 -8.82
N VAL A 366 -10.81 -10.30 -8.76
CA VAL A 366 -9.73 -9.38 -9.10
C VAL A 366 -9.21 -8.77 -7.82
N LEU A 367 -7.90 -8.75 -7.63
CA LEU A 367 -7.23 -8.26 -6.43
C LEU A 367 -6.30 -7.11 -6.79
N ALA A 368 -6.41 -5.97 -6.12
CA ALA A 368 -5.59 -4.79 -6.39
C ALA A 368 -5.33 -4.02 -5.10
N THR A 369 -4.33 -3.14 -5.09
CA THR A 369 -4.37 -2.07 -4.07
C THR A 369 -5.52 -1.12 -4.37
N LEU A 370 -6.03 -0.38 -3.38
CA LEU A 370 -7.09 0.61 -3.60
C LEU A 370 -6.73 1.58 -4.75
N HIS A 371 -5.48 2.03 -4.79
CA HIS A 371 -4.96 2.82 -5.92
C HIS A 371 -4.93 2.02 -7.22
N GLY A 372 -4.42 0.78 -7.18
CA GLY A 372 -4.33 -0.11 -8.33
C GLY A 372 -5.69 -0.37 -8.99
N ALA A 373 -6.77 -0.35 -8.21
CA ALA A 373 -8.13 -0.52 -8.70
C ALA A 373 -8.57 0.59 -9.66
N GLY A 374 -7.98 1.79 -9.56
CA GLY A 374 -8.19 2.89 -10.51
C GLY A 374 -7.41 2.77 -11.82
N GLY A 375 -6.75 1.63 -12.06
CA GLY A 375 -6.04 1.35 -13.30
C GLY A 375 -6.96 1.30 -14.52
N HIS A 376 -6.41 1.65 -15.69
CA HIS A 376 -7.16 1.64 -16.94
C HIS A 376 -7.76 0.27 -17.27
N GLN A 377 -7.13 -0.81 -16.77
CA GLN A 377 -7.56 -2.20 -16.95
C GLN A 377 -8.93 -2.49 -16.35
N LEU A 378 -9.36 -1.74 -15.33
CA LEU A 378 -10.63 -1.94 -14.63
C LEU A 378 -11.70 -0.89 -14.96
N ARG A 379 -11.39 0.10 -15.79
CA ARG A 379 -12.29 1.25 -16.03
C ARG A 379 -13.67 0.85 -16.58
N ALA A 380 -13.73 -0.21 -17.38
CA ALA A 380 -14.96 -0.72 -17.98
C ALA A 380 -15.58 -1.89 -17.21
N GLU A 381 -14.96 -2.31 -16.11
CA GLU A 381 -15.36 -3.50 -15.37
C GLU A 381 -16.39 -3.15 -14.29
N LYS A 382 -17.34 -4.06 -14.09
CA LYS A 382 -18.30 -4.02 -12.99
C LYS A 382 -18.13 -5.27 -12.13
N PHE A 383 -18.32 -5.08 -10.83
CA PHE A 383 -18.23 -6.11 -9.82
C PHE A 383 -19.53 -6.15 -9.02
N ASP A 384 -19.91 -7.34 -8.57
CA ASP A 384 -21.06 -7.49 -7.68
C ASP A 384 -20.73 -6.95 -6.29
N VAL A 385 -19.51 -7.23 -5.81
CA VAL A 385 -19.06 -6.89 -4.46
C VAL A 385 -17.63 -6.36 -4.50
N VAL A 386 -17.41 -5.25 -3.79
CA VAL A 386 -16.07 -4.77 -3.44
C VAL A 386 -15.77 -5.15 -2.00
N ILE A 387 -14.64 -5.81 -1.75
CA ILE A 387 -14.13 -6.08 -0.41
C ILE A 387 -12.92 -5.19 -0.19
N ILE A 388 -12.89 -4.45 0.92
CA ILE A 388 -11.73 -3.64 1.31
C ILE A 388 -11.18 -4.22 2.61
N ASP A 389 -10.02 -4.87 2.54
CA ASP A 389 -9.25 -5.27 3.73
C ASP A 389 -8.41 -4.10 4.23
N GLU A 390 -8.18 -4.05 5.54
CA GLU A 390 -7.56 -2.92 6.24
C GLU A 390 -8.19 -1.55 5.90
N ALA A 391 -9.53 -1.50 5.79
CA ALA A 391 -10.27 -0.28 5.47
C ALA A 391 -10.04 0.85 6.50
N SER A 392 -9.70 0.50 7.74
CA SER A 392 -9.37 1.45 8.82
C SER A 392 -7.97 2.06 8.73
N GLN A 393 -7.14 1.61 7.78
CA GLN A 393 -5.82 2.19 7.48
C GLN A 393 -5.83 2.99 6.17
N ALA A 394 -6.99 3.16 5.55
CA ALA A 394 -7.14 3.82 4.25
C ALA A 394 -7.83 5.18 4.39
N ILE A 395 -7.33 6.16 3.64
CA ILE A 395 -8.02 7.45 3.47
C ILE A 395 -9.33 7.21 2.73
N GLU A 396 -10.42 7.82 3.16
CA GLU A 396 -11.74 7.56 2.58
C GLU A 396 -11.79 7.84 1.06
N ALA A 397 -11.16 8.92 0.58
CA ALA A 397 -11.09 9.23 -0.85
C ALA A 397 -10.45 8.09 -1.67
N GLN A 398 -9.51 7.35 -1.07
CA GLN A 398 -8.88 6.19 -1.68
C GLN A 398 -9.85 5.02 -1.82
N CYS A 399 -10.70 4.79 -0.81
CA CYS A 399 -11.73 3.75 -0.83
C CYS A 399 -12.75 3.97 -1.94
N TRP A 400 -13.08 5.22 -2.28
CA TRP A 400 -14.02 5.51 -3.36
C TRP A 400 -13.56 5.08 -4.75
N VAL A 401 -12.26 4.84 -4.95
CA VAL A 401 -11.70 4.37 -6.23
C VAL A 401 -12.35 3.06 -6.68
N PRO A 402 -12.30 1.96 -5.91
CA PRO A 402 -13.01 0.72 -6.26
C PRO A 402 -14.52 0.78 -6.03
N LEU A 403 -15.03 1.55 -5.06
CA LEU A 403 -16.45 1.51 -4.68
C LEU A 403 -17.41 1.87 -5.83
N LEU A 404 -17.00 2.76 -6.75
CA LEU A 404 -17.81 3.14 -7.91
C LEU A 404 -17.98 2.03 -8.97
N SER A 405 -17.27 0.91 -8.82
CA SER A 405 -17.36 -0.25 -9.72
C SER A 405 -18.40 -1.30 -9.26
N ALA A 406 -18.98 -1.16 -8.07
CA ALA A 406 -19.94 -2.09 -7.49
C ALA A 406 -21.13 -1.40 -6.83
N ASN A 407 -22.11 -2.20 -6.40
CA ASN A 407 -23.29 -1.75 -5.66
C ASN A 407 -23.36 -2.34 -4.23
N LYS A 408 -22.34 -3.10 -3.83
CA LYS A 408 -22.19 -3.68 -2.50
C LYS A 408 -20.74 -3.60 -2.07
N ALA A 409 -20.51 -3.27 -0.81
CA ALA A 409 -19.19 -3.29 -0.20
C ALA A 409 -19.13 -4.07 1.12
N VAL A 410 -17.99 -4.71 1.36
CA VAL A 410 -17.63 -5.27 2.66
C VAL A 410 -16.31 -4.65 3.08
N CYS A 411 -16.32 -3.87 4.16
CA CYS A 411 -15.11 -3.27 4.71
C CYS A 411 -14.67 -4.08 5.93
N ALA A 412 -13.47 -4.63 5.87
CA ALA A 412 -12.83 -5.30 6.99
C ALA A 412 -11.70 -4.43 7.51
N GLY A 413 -11.57 -4.34 8.83
CA GLY A 413 -10.55 -3.52 9.45
C GLY A 413 -10.67 -3.49 10.96
N ASP A 414 -9.85 -2.65 11.56
CA ASP A 414 -9.90 -2.38 12.98
C ASP A 414 -9.68 -0.88 13.22
N HIS A 415 -10.79 -0.17 13.43
CA HIS A 415 -10.81 1.26 13.69
C HIS A 415 -10.19 1.69 15.02
N LEU A 416 -9.78 0.74 15.86
CA LEU A 416 -9.07 1.00 17.12
C LEU A 416 -7.56 0.78 16.98
N GLN A 417 -7.09 0.40 15.79
CA GLN A 417 -5.67 0.38 15.43
C GLN A 417 -5.26 1.68 14.72
N LEU A 418 -4.04 1.72 14.19
CA LEU A 418 -3.46 2.91 13.56
C LEU A 418 -4.33 3.42 12.39
N PRO A 419 -4.68 4.72 12.37
CA PRO A 419 -5.33 5.36 11.23
C PRO A 419 -4.34 5.54 10.06
N PRO A 420 -4.81 5.97 8.87
CA PRO A 420 -3.90 6.37 7.79
C PRO A 420 -2.94 7.48 8.24
N THR A 421 -1.68 7.40 7.84
CA THR A 421 -0.66 8.41 8.16
C THR A 421 -0.86 9.66 7.31
N ILE A 422 -1.05 10.82 7.96
CA ILE A 422 -1.27 12.12 7.32
C ILE A 422 -0.11 13.06 7.66
N LYS A 423 0.72 13.40 6.67
CA LYS A 423 1.92 14.23 6.83
C LYS A 423 1.58 15.69 7.14
N SER A 424 0.49 16.22 6.57
CA SER A 424 0.08 17.62 6.80
C SER A 424 -0.28 17.92 8.26
N ASN A 425 -0.58 16.91 9.08
CA ASN A 425 -0.82 17.10 10.51
C ASN A 425 0.47 17.44 11.27
N ASN A 426 1.62 17.00 10.78
CA ASN A 426 2.93 17.25 11.40
C ASN A 426 3.65 18.48 10.82
N SER A 427 3.06 19.14 9.82
CA SER A 427 3.67 20.33 9.22
C SER A 427 3.50 21.55 10.12
N LYS A 428 4.63 22.14 10.53
CA LYS A 428 4.68 23.41 11.30
C LYS A 428 4.16 24.61 10.49
N VAL A 429 3.85 24.43 9.19
CA VAL A 429 3.38 25.49 8.28
C VAL A 429 1.88 25.36 8.04
N ALA A 430 1.10 26.30 8.57
CA ALA A 430 -0.31 26.42 8.24
C ALA A 430 -0.45 26.86 6.77
N LEU A 431 -0.75 25.92 5.88
CA LEU A 431 -1.10 26.22 4.49
C LEU A 431 -2.46 26.92 4.46
N LYS A 432 -2.48 28.18 4.00
CA LYS A 432 -3.72 28.90 3.71
C LYS A 432 -4.35 28.30 2.47
N LEU A 433 -5.59 27.84 2.58
CA LEU A 433 -6.42 27.49 1.42
C LEU A 433 -6.57 28.72 0.52
N LYS A 434 -6.57 28.51 -0.81
CA LYS A 434 -7.12 29.52 -1.72
C LYS A 434 -8.63 29.54 -1.49
N ASP A 435 -9.19 30.71 -1.19
CA ASP A 435 -10.63 30.95 -0.92
C ASP A 435 -11.53 30.75 -2.17
N ASP A 436 -11.05 30.10 -3.23
CA ASP A 436 -11.73 29.97 -4.52
C ASP A 436 -12.75 28.80 -4.58
N THR A 437 -12.94 28.05 -3.49
CA THR A 437 -13.97 26.98 -3.44
C THR A 437 -15.25 27.46 -2.76
N GLU A 438 -16.35 27.53 -3.52
CA GLU A 438 -17.67 27.97 -3.05
C GLU A 438 -18.26 27.12 -1.89
N ALA A 439 -17.75 25.90 -1.65
CA ALA A 439 -18.23 25.00 -0.59
C ALA A 439 -17.39 25.13 0.68
N LYS A 440 -18.04 25.47 1.81
CA LYS A 440 -17.39 25.44 3.13
C LYS A 440 -17.04 23.98 3.50
N PRO A 441 -15.80 23.69 3.93
CA PRO A 441 -15.41 22.34 4.31
C PRO A 441 -16.25 21.84 5.50
N ILE A 442 -16.54 20.54 5.51
CA ILE A 442 -17.30 19.91 6.59
C ILE A 442 -16.52 20.01 7.90
N LYS A 443 -17.12 20.65 8.90
CA LYS A 443 -16.48 20.94 10.19
C LYS A 443 -16.10 19.62 10.89
N GLY A 444 -14.81 19.44 11.19
CA GLY A 444 -14.29 18.29 11.94
C GLY A 444 -13.96 17.05 11.11
N GLN A 445 -14.14 17.09 9.78
CA GLN A 445 -13.68 16.03 8.89
C GLN A 445 -12.16 16.16 8.65
N THR A 446 -11.43 15.06 8.81
CA THR A 446 -9.99 14.98 8.58
C THR A 446 -9.68 13.81 7.63
N LEU A 447 -8.48 13.77 7.04
CA LEU A 447 -8.03 12.62 6.25
C LEU A 447 -7.81 11.35 7.09
N GLU A 448 -7.69 11.49 8.41
CA GLU A 448 -7.61 10.37 9.37
C GLU A 448 -8.98 9.70 9.58
N THR A 449 -10.08 10.41 9.29
CA THR A 449 -11.42 9.82 9.39
C THR A 449 -11.60 8.82 8.25
N THR A 450 -11.57 7.53 8.57
CA THR A 450 -11.69 6.48 7.55
C THR A 450 -13.13 6.26 7.12
N LEU A 451 -13.30 5.57 5.98
CA LEU A 451 -14.62 5.11 5.55
C LEU A 451 -15.29 4.26 6.64
N PHE A 452 -14.51 3.41 7.32
CA PHE A 452 -15.00 2.53 8.37
C PHE A 452 -15.57 3.35 9.54
N ASP A 453 -14.81 4.35 10.01
CA ASP A 453 -15.23 5.23 11.11
C ASP A 453 -16.50 6.00 10.77
N ARG A 454 -16.54 6.59 9.58
CA ARG A 454 -17.68 7.40 9.15
C ARG A 454 -18.95 6.57 9.02
N LEU A 455 -18.87 5.39 8.41
CA LEU A 455 -20.04 4.51 8.25
C LEU A 455 -20.52 3.97 9.60
N LEU A 456 -19.60 3.63 10.51
CA LEU A 456 -19.95 3.19 11.86
C LEU A 456 -20.60 4.32 12.67
N ALA A 457 -20.10 5.56 12.55
CA ALA A 457 -20.69 6.72 13.21
C ALA A 457 -22.10 7.06 12.67
N LEU A 458 -22.31 6.87 11.37
CA LEU A 458 -23.56 7.18 10.67
C LEU A 458 -24.67 6.13 10.91
N HIS A 459 -24.34 4.84 10.80
CA HIS A 459 -25.33 3.75 10.83
C HIS A 459 -25.31 2.93 12.13
N GLY A 460 -24.32 3.19 12.99
CA GLY A 460 -24.16 2.49 14.26
C GLY A 460 -23.77 1.01 14.11
N PRO A 461 -23.90 0.22 15.19
CA PRO A 461 -23.45 -1.18 15.22
C PRO A 461 -24.29 -2.12 14.34
N SER A 462 -25.41 -1.64 13.78
CA SER A 462 -26.32 -2.45 12.95
C SER A 462 -25.63 -3.01 11.69
N ILE A 463 -24.67 -2.26 11.13
CA ILE A 463 -23.90 -2.66 9.95
C ILE A 463 -22.59 -3.40 10.29
N LYS A 464 -22.30 -3.65 11.57
CA LYS A 464 -21.02 -4.17 12.05
C LYS A 464 -21.15 -5.57 12.65
N ARG A 465 -20.17 -6.44 12.39
CA ARG A 465 -19.89 -7.64 13.17
C ARG A 465 -18.44 -7.68 13.61
N MET A 466 -18.22 -8.03 14.88
CA MET A 466 -16.90 -8.07 15.49
C MET A 466 -16.48 -9.51 15.69
N LEU A 467 -15.25 -9.83 15.28
CA LEU A 467 -14.63 -11.11 15.57
C LEU A 467 -14.10 -11.09 17.01
N THR A 468 -14.31 -12.16 17.77
CA THR A 468 -14.04 -12.15 19.22
C THR A 468 -12.95 -13.12 19.66
N THR A 469 -12.82 -14.27 19.00
CA THR A 469 -11.78 -15.25 19.34
C THR A 469 -10.45 -14.92 18.66
N GLN A 470 -9.39 -14.72 19.42
CA GLN A 470 -8.03 -14.44 18.93
C GLN A 470 -7.09 -15.63 19.08
N TYR A 471 -6.17 -15.77 18.13
CA TYR A 471 -5.27 -16.91 17.97
C TYR A 471 -3.78 -16.50 17.95
N ARG A 472 -3.42 -15.38 18.59
CA ARG A 472 -2.06 -14.82 18.59
C ARG A 472 -1.45 -14.70 19.97
N MET A 473 -2.16 -14.05 20.90
CA MET A 473 -1.60 -13.59 22.17
C MET A 473 -1.94 -14.55 23.31
N HIS A 474 -1.02 -14.67 24.27
CA HIS A 474 -1.32 -15.24 25.58
C HIS A 474 -2.43 -14.44 26.28
N GLU A 475 -3.26 -15.08 27.12
CA GLU A 475 -4.40 -14.45 27.79
C GLU A 475 -4.01 -13.21 28.61
N LYS A 476 -2.95 -13.28 29.43
CA LYS A 476 -2.37 -12.14 30.16
C LYS A 476 -2.05 -10.93 29.26
N ILE A 477 -1.50 -11.15 28.06
CA ILE A 477 -1.18 -10.07 27.10
C ILE A 477 -2.46 -9.53 26.47
N MET A 478 -3.38 -10.42 26.07
CA MET A 478 -4.65 -10.05 25.42
C MET A 478 -5.57 -9.24 26.34
N ARG A 479 -5.53 -9.48 27.66
CA ARG A 479 -6.47 -8.89 28.61
C ARG A 479 -6.45 -7.36 28.59
N PHE A 480 -5.26 -6.75 28.58
CA PHE A 480 -5.13 -5.29 28.54
C PHE A 480 -5.82 -4.66 27.31
N PRO A 481 -5.47 -5.00 26.05
CA PRO A 481 -6.17 -4.43 24.90
C PRO A 481 -7.65 -4.83 24.87
N SER A 482 -8.02 -6.02 25.33
CA SER A 482 -9.43 -6.44 25.41
C SER A 482 -10.27 -5.49 26.26
N ASP A 483 -9.79 -5.19 27.47
CA ASP A 483 -10.51 -4.38 28.45
C ASP A 483 -10.51 -2.89 28.06
N GLU A 484 -9.38 -2.36 27.59
CA GLU A 484 -9.23 -0.93 27.29
C GLU A 484 -9.86 -0.52 25.94
N LEU A 485 -9.82 -1.40 24.93
CA LEU A 485 -10.20 -1.05 23.56
C LEU A 485 -11.45 -1.80 23.08
N TYR A 486 -11.65 -3.04 23.55
CA TYR A 486 -12.60 -3.97 22.92
C TYR A 486 -13.75 -4.38 23.83
N GLU A 487 -14.09 -3.56 24.84
CA GLU A 487 -15.21 -3.77 25.77
C GLU A 487 -15.17 -5.16 26.44
N SER A 488 -13.97 -5.67 26.73
CA SER A 488 -13.72 -7.01 27.28
C SER A 488 -14.30 -8.18 26.45
N LYS A 489 -14.49 -8.01 25.13
CA LYS A 489 -15.08 -9.03 24.25
C LYS A 489 -14.08 -10.02 23.65
N LEU A 490 -12.78 -9.80 23.77
CA LEU A 490 -11.79 -10.73 23.20
C LEU A 490 -11.66 -11.99 24.04
N VAL A 491 -11.55 -13.13 23.37
CA VAL A 491 -11.35 -14.44 23.98
C VAL A 491 -10.12 -15.10 23.36
N ALA A 492 -9.19 -15.55 24.20
CA ALA A 492 -8.03 -16.30 23.74
C ALA A 492 -8.43 -17.72 23.37
N ALA A 493 -8.10 -18.17 22.16
CA ALA A 493 -8.27 -19.57 21.78
C ALA A 493 -7.38 -20.47 22.64
N ASP A 494 -7.83 -21.70 22.91
CA ASP A 494 -7.14 -22.63 23.80
C ASP A 494 -5.67 -22.86 23.41
N ALA A 495 -5.38 -22.88 22.11
CA ALA A 495 -4.03 -23.08 21.57
C ALA A 495 -3.03 -21.95 21.90
N VAL A 496 -3.49 -20.76 22.26
CA VAL A 496 -2.63 -19.62 22.60
C VAL A 496 -2.81 -19.12 24.03
N LYS A 497 -3.91 -19.52 24.70
CA LYS A 497 -4.35 -18.99 25.98
C LYS A 497 -3.25 -18.98 27.04
N VAL A 498 -2.48 -20.06 27.13
CA VAL A 498 -1.45 -20.29 28.15
C VAL A 498 -0.03 -20.45 27.56
N ARG A 499 0.15 -20.20 26.25
CA ARG A 499 1.39 -20.50 25.53
C ARG A 499 2.56 -19.61 25.99
N LEU A 500 3.66 -20.23 26.41
CA LEU A 500 4.90 -19.56 26.81
C LEU A 500 6.06 -19.78 25.82
N LEU A 501 7.16 -19.04 25.97
CA LEU A 501 8.35 -19.18 25.11
C LEU A 501 9.04 -20.53 25.27
N LYS A 502 9.03 -21.10 26.48
CA LYS A 502 9.58 -22.44 26.75
C LYS A 502 8.79 -23.60 26.13
N GLU A 503 7.58 -23.32 25.64
CA GLU A 503 6.66 -24.32 25.07
C GLU A 503 6.65 -24.28 23.53
N LEU A 504 7.64 -23.62 22.93
CA LEU A 504 7.81 -23.62 21.48
C LEU A 504 8.18 -25.02 20.97
N GLU A 505 7.99 -25.24 19.67
CA GLU A 505 8.23 -26.55 19.02
C GLU A 505 9.72 -26.95 18.96
N TYR A 506 10.61 -26.10 19.47
CA TYR A 506 12.04 -26.31 19.54
C TYR A 506 12.56 -26.04 20.96
N GLU A 507 13.74 -26.55 21.28
CA GLU A 507 14.32 -26.46 22.62
C GLU A 507 14.58 -25.00 23.03
N VAL A 508 13.99 -24.60 24.15
CA VAL A 508 14.16 -23.30 24.80
C VAL A 508 14.28 -23.56 26.29
N GLU A 509 15.29 -22.97 26.93
CA GLU A 509 15.52 -23.12 28.36
C GLU A 509 14.38 -22.52 29.19
N ASP A 510 13.99 -23.19 30.29
CA ASP A 510 13.01 -22.68 31.26
C ASP A 510 13.71 -21.79 32.29
N ASN A 511 13.55 -20.48 32.17
CA ASN A 511 14.12 -19.48 33.06
C ASN A 511 13.21 -18.26 33.17
N ASP A 512 13.59 -17.28 34.00
CA ASP A 512 12.81 -16.05 34.24
C ASP A 512 12.56 -15.21 32.97
N ASP A 513 13.36 -15.42 31.91
CA ASP A 513 13.18 -14.72 30.65
C ASP A 513 12.17 -15.41 29.71
N THR A 514 11.86 -16.70 29.92
CA THR A 514 11.04 -17.54 29.03
C THR A 514 9.76 -18.09 29.66
N ASN A 515 9.64 -18.02 31.00
CA ASN A 515 8.51 -18.56 31.76
C ASN A 515 7.39 -17.53 32.06
N GLU A 516 7.61 -16.25 31.79
CA GLU A 516 6.59 -15.20 31.92
C GLU A 516 6.26 -14.55 30.57
N PRO A 517 4.95 -14.38 30.24
CA PRO A 517 4.53 -13.85 28.95
C PRO A 517 4.55 -12.31 28.87
N LEU A 518 4.72 -11.62 30.01
CA LEU A 518 4.76 -10.16 30.07
C LEU A 518 5.71 -9.70 31.17
N ILE A 519 6.70 -8.90 30.80
CA ILE A 519 7.69 -8.32 31.71
C ILE A 519 7.77 -6.82 31.42
N PHE A 520 7.67 -6.01 32.45
CA PHE A 520 7.85 -4.56 32.39
C PHE A 520 9.12 -4.19 33.16
N ILE A 521 10.09 -3.59 32.47
CA ILE A 521 11.33 -3.11 33.08
C ILE A 521 11.24 -1.59 33.16
N ASP A 522 11.10 -1.08 34.39
CA ASP A 522 11.07 0.35 34.64
C ASP A 522 12.49 0.91 34.64
N THR A 523 12.77 1.86 33.75
CA THR A 523 14.07 2.56 33.64
C THR A 523 14.08 3.87 34.46
N GLN A 524 12.96 4.23 35.11
CA GLN A 524 12.87 5.42 35.94
C GLN A 524 13.88 5.37 37.09
N GLY A 525 14.66 6.44 37.24
CA GLY A 525 15.69 6.56 38.28
C GLY A 525 17.08 6.02 37.88
N GLY A 526 17.22 5.45 36.69
CA GLY A 526 18.53 5.15 36.07
C GLY A 526 19.03 6.29 35.16
N ASP A 527 20.26 6.12 34.63
CA ASP A 527 20.85 7.03 33.65
C ASP A 527 20.46 6.62 32.22
N PHE A 528 19.20 6.86 31.85
CA PHE A 528 18.63 6.54 30.53
C PHE A 528 18.17 7.82 29.81
N PRO A 529 19.08 8.73 29.42
CA PRO A 529 18.71 10.01 28.85
C PRO A 529 18.19 9.87 27.41
N GLU A 530 17.09 10.58 27.14
CA GLU A 530 16.58 10.78 25.78
C GLU A 530 17.43 11.85 25.05
N ARG A 531 17.76 11.62 23.78
CA ARG A 531 18.49 12.53 22.90
C ARG A 531 17.69 12.86 21.64
N SER A 532 17.85 14.08 21.14
CA SER A 532 17.41 14.50 19.81
C SER A 532 18.61 14.82 18.90
N GLU A 533 18.43 14.77 17.57
CA GLU A 533 19.50 15.15 16.62
C GLU A 533 19.95 16.62 16.75
N GLU A 534 19.15 17.47 17.39
CA GLU A 534 19.48 18.88 17.64
C GLU A 534 20.44 19.06 18.83
N ASP A 535 20.55 18.05 19.70
CA ASP A 535 21.40 18.09 20.89
C ASP A 535 22.88 17.73 20.61
N ASP A 536 23.21 17.33 19.37
CA ASP A 536 24.59 17.10 18.91
C ASP A 536 25.34 18.45 18.73
N ALA A 537 25.87 18.97 19.83
CA ALA A 537 26.55 20.27 19.93
C ALA A 537 27.83 20.41 19.06
N ASP A 538 28.38 19.33 18.52
CA ASP A 538 29.67 19.32 17.81
C ASP A 538 29.59 19.74 16.33
N ASN A 539 28.41 20.04 15.76
CA ASN A 539 28.33 20.47 14.36
C ASN A 539 27.20 21.49 14.07
N PRO A 540 27.39 22.79 14.39
CA PRO A 540 26.38 23.85 14.27
C PRO A 540 25.91 24.17 12.83
N LYS A 541 26.41 23.47 11.80
CA LYS A 541 25.93 23.61 10.41
C LYS A 541 24.77 22.67 10.05
N LYS A 542 24.36 21.75 10.94
CA LYS A 542 23.25 20.79 10.70
C LYS A 542 21.85 21.33 11.01
N GLY A 543 21.68 22.57 11.47
CA GLY A 543 20.36 23.17 11.73
C GLY A 543 19.50 23.51 10.50
N LYS A 544 19.76 22.91 9.34
CA LYS A 544 18.97 23.11 8.11
C LYS A 544 18.26 21.81 7.75
N ALA A 545 17.00 21.70 8.19
CA ALA A 545 16.06 20.60 7.92
C ALA A 545 16.66 19.23 8.26
N SER A 546 16.50 18.79 9.53
CA SER A 546 16.89 17.45 9.97
C SER A 546 16.36 16.39 8.99
N LEU A 547 17.22 15.41 8.69
CA LEU A 547 16.95 14.27 7.82
C LEU A 547 15.94 13.29 8.44
N HIS A 548 15.80 13.30 9.78
CA HIS A 548 14.91 12.43 10.54
C HIS A 548 13.74 13.18 11.23
N GLY A 549 13.65 14.50 11.07
CA GLY A 549 12.63 15.33 11.72
C GLY A 549 12.79 15.38 13.25
N ASP A 550 11.72 15.72 13.97
CA ASP A 550 11.67 15.77 15.45
C ASP A 550 11.62 14.34 16.07
N SER A 551 12.52 13.43 15.66
CA SER A 551 12.62 12.05 16.20
C SER A 551 13.58 11.98 17.40
N LYS A 552 13.40 10.96 18.24
CA LYS A 552 14.14 10.80 19.50
C LYS A 552 14.82 9.44 19.64
N SER A 553 15.84 9.36 20.48
CA SER A 553 16.58 8.12 20.77
C SER A 553 17.01 8.04 22.24
N ASN A 554 17.29 6.83 22.71
CA ASN A 554 17.79 6.49 24.04
C ASN A 554 18.76 5.30 23.91
N GLU A 555 20.07 5.58 23.93
CA GLU A 555 21.13 4.58 23.76
C GLU A 555 21.13 3.52 24.87
N MET A 556 20.76 3.93 26.09
CA MET A 556 20.80 3.03 27.25
C MET A 556 19.63 2.06 27.24
N GLU A 557 18.46 2.50 26.77
CA GLU A 557 17.33 1.58 26.50
C GLU A 557 17.68 0.60 25.38
N ALA A 558 18.36 1.06 24.33
CA ALA A 558 18.82 0.18 23.26
C ALA A 558 19.80 -0.89 23.77
N ALA A 559 20.76 -0.52 24.63
CA ALA A 559 21.69 -1.45 25.26
C ALA A 559 20.96 -2.49 26.16
N LEU A 560 19.96 -2.05 26.93
CA LEU A 560 19.14 -2.93 27.75
C LEU A 560 18.35 -3.95 26.90
N VAL A 561 17.71 -3.47 25.82
CA VAL A 561 16.98 -4.32 24.88
C VAL A 561 17.94 -5.31 24.21
N GLN A 562 19.12 -4.86 23.78
CA GLN A 562 20.14 -5.73 23.21
C GLN A 562 20.53 -6.84 24.19
N GLN A 563 20.81 -6.51 25.45
CA GLN A 563 21.14 -7.50 26.48
C GLN A 563 20.02 -8.53 26.67
N ARG A 564 18.75 -8.07 26.69
CA ARG A 564 17.60 -8.97 26.84
C ARG A 564 17.43 -9.89 25.62
N VAL A 565 17.57 -9.35 24.41
CA VAL A 565 17.50 -10.15 23.18
C VAL A 565 18.62 -11.19 23.16
N SER A 566 19.85 -10.83 23.53
CA SER A 566 20.96 -11.77 23.64
C SER A 566 20.64 -12.91 24.60
N ARG A 567 20.11 -12.61 25.80
CA ARG A 567 19.71 -13.65 26.76
C ARG A 567 18.63 -14.60 26.24
N LEU A 568 17.64 -14.07 25.52
CA LEU A 568 16.61 -14.90 24.89
C LEU A 568 17.21 -15.84 23.83
N VAL A 569 18.13 -15.32 23.00
CA VAL A 569 18.81 -16.13 21.99
C VAL A 569 19.73 -17.18 22.63
N GLU A 570 20.46 -16.83 23.68
CA GLU A 570 21.29 -17.76 24.46
C GLU A 570 20.44 -18.87 25.10
N ALA A 571 19.22 -18.56 25.55
CA ALA A 571 18.25 -19.52 26.05
C ALA A 571 17.61 -20.41 24.95
N GLY A 572 18.01 -20.27 23.69
CA GLY A 572 17.58 -21.12 22.57
C GLY A 572 16.53 -20.50 21.64
N LEU A 573 16.06 -19.27 21.90
CA LEU A 573 15.11 -18.60 21.02
C LEU A 573 15.76 -18.24 19.67
N ARG A 574 15.08 -18.50 18.56
CA ARG A 574 15.59 -18.10 17.24
C ARG A 574 15.43 -16.60 17.07
N ALA A 575 16.45 -15.93 16.53
CA ALA A 575 16.39 -14.48 16.31
C ALA A 575 15.25 -14.06 15.37
N GLU A 576 14.85 -14.93 14.42
CA GLU A 576 13.73 -14.71 13.51
C GLU A 576 12.35 -14.70 14.19
N ASP A 577 12.24 -15.26 15.41
CA ASP A 577 11.02 -15.27 16.23
C ASP A 577 10.96 -14.05 17.18
N ILE A 578 11.96 -13.16 17.16
CA ILE A 578 12.05 -11.96 17.98
C ILE A 578 11.86 -10.71 17.12
N ALA A 579 11.03 -9.77 17.59
CA ALA A 579 10.90 -8.45 16.99
C ALA A 579 11.08 -7.36 18.05
N VAL A 580 11.95 -6.40 17.76
CA VAL A 580 12.10 -5.16 18.55
C VAL A 580 11.28 -4.06 17.88
N VAL A 581 10.46 -3.36 18.65
CA VAL A 581 9.56 -2.31 18.15
C VAL A 581 9.73 -1.06 19.01
N THR A 582 9.85 0.08 18.35
CA THR A 582 9.95 1.41 18.98
C THR A 582 9.12 2.43 18.19
N PRO A 583 8.50 3.44 18.85
CA PRO A 583 7.74 4.47 18.15
C PRO A 583 8.59 5.48 17.37
N TYR A 584 9.90 5.58 17.65
CA TYR A 584 10.77 6.61 17.07
C TYR A 584 11.72 6.04 16.01
N ASN A 585 11.76 6.67 14.83
CA ASN A 585 12.64 6.25 13.73
C ASN A 585 14.13 6.35 14.07
N ALA A 586 14.52 7.30 14.93
CA ALA A 586 15.91 7.45 15.37
C ALA A 586 16.32 6.41 16.44
N GLN A 587 15.37 5.72 17.05
CA GLN A 587 15.63 4.62 18.00
C GLN A 587 15.78 3.26 17.29
N VAL A 588 15.22 3.14 16.08
CA VAL A 588 15.44 1.98 15.18
C VAL A 588 16.84 2.09 14.60
#